data_AF-A0A3N7FVB8-F1
#
_entry.id   AF-A0A3N7FVB8-F1
#
_cell.length_a   1.000
_cell.length_b   1.000
_cell.length_c   1.000
_cell.angle_alpha   90.00
_cell.angle_beta   90.00
_cell.angle_gamma   90.00
#
_symmetry.space_group_name_H-M   'P 1'
#
loop_
_entity.id
_entity.type
_entity.pdbx_description
1 polymer ?
#
loop_
_entity_poly.entity_id
_entity_poly.type
_entity_poly.pdbx_seq_one_letter_code
_entity_poly.pdbx_strand_id
1 'polypeptide(L)'
;MVTCTQISKDALIVGRWYAGRGRNANIGMWNGEDFLVLAEVGQKVGPGPREWVKSWGVKREPYFQADGGCFQPFKMVDMGTVSVPQGEGGYALEMSFDSSPESGP
;
A
#
# COMPACT_ATOMS: atom_id res chain seq x y z
N MET A 1 -6.82 -13.86 -20.28
CA MET A 1 -6.47 -13.47 -18.91
C MET A 1 -5.04 -12.98 -18.93
N VAL A 2 -4.78 -11.74 -18.51
CA VAL A 2 -3.41 -11.24 -18.35
C VAL A 2 -2.87 -11.82 -17.04
N THR A 3 -1.85 -12.66 -17.11
CA THR A 3 -1.14 -13.15 -15.93
C THR A 3 -0.21 -12.04 -15.44
N CYS A 4 -0.58 -11.34 -14.36
CA CYS A 4 0.34 -10.45 -13.66
C CYS A 4 1.24 -11.30 -12.76
N THR A 5 2.52 -11.35 -13.08
CA THR A 5 3.54 -12.01 -12.24
C THR A 5 3.81 -11.16 -11.01
N GLN A 6 3.93 -11.81 -9.85
CA GLN A 6 4.33 -11.13 -8.62
C GLN A 6 5.73 -10.53 -8.76
N ILE A 7 5.90 -9.27 -8.37
CA ILE A 7 7.21 -8.60 -8.30
C ILE A 7 8.04 -9.31 -7.22
N SER A 8 9.30 -9.65 -7.53
CA SER A 8 10.17 -10.30 -6.54
C SER A 8 10.42 -9.39 -5.33
N LYS A 9 10.62 -9.99 -4.15
CA LYS A 9 10.89 -9.25 -2.91
C LYS A 9 12.11 -8.34 -3.04
N ASP A 10 13.16 -8.82 -3.70
CA ASP A 10 14.42 -8.08 -3.90
C ASP A 10 14.29 -6.89 -4.86
N ALA A 11 13.23 -6.85 -5.68
CA ALA A 11 12.93 -5.73 -6.57
C ALA A 11 12.07 -4.64 -5.91
N LEU A 12 11.65 -4.84 -4.65
CA LEU A 12 10.85 -3.86 -3.93
C LEU A 12 11.74 -2.73 -3.38
N ILE A 13 11.26 -1.50 -3.55
CA ILE A 13 11.96 -0.28 -3.13
C ILE A 13 11.23 0.28 -1.91
N VAL A 14 11.98 0.50 -0.82
CA VAL A 14 11.44 1.06 0.42
C VAL A 14 10.80 2.43 0.16
N GLY A 15 9.61 2.64 0.74
CA GLY A 15 8.84 3.88 0.59
C GLY A 15 8.02 3.97 -0.71
N ARG A 16 8.13 2.99 -1.62
CA ARG A 16 7.30 2.94 -2.83
C ARG A 16 6.00 2.19 -2.56
N TRP A 17 4.97 2.60 -3.30
CA TRP A 17 3.63 2.02 -3.26
C TRP A 17 3.45 1.00 -4.37
N TYR A 18 2.70 -0.05 -4.09
CA TYR A 18 2.45 -1.14 -5.01
C TYR A 18 0.97 -1.49 -5.05
N ALA A 19 0.45 -1.65 -6.27
CA ALA A 19 -0.82 -2.28 -6.51
C ALA A 19 -0.60 -3.80 -6.54
N GLY A 20 -1.44 -4.51 -5.81
CA GLY A 20 -1.30 -5.94 -5.55
C GLY A 20 -2.59 -6.56 -5.06
N ARG A 21 -2.46 -7.78 -4.52
CA ARG A 21 -3.53 -8.47 -3.82
C ARG A 21 -3.11 -8.71 -2.38
N GLY A 22 -3.72 -7.97 -1.46
CA GLY A 22 -3.55 -8.15 -0.01
C GLY A 22 -4.79 -8.78 0.64
N ARG A 23 -4.70 -9.00 1.94
CA ARG A 23 -5.82 -9.50 2.76
C ARG A 23 -6.82 -8.40 3.11
N ASN A 24 -6.31 -7.20 3.38
CA ASN A 24 -7.09 -6.06 3.85
C ASN A 24 -7.18 -4.94 2.80
N ALA A 25 -6.22 -4.82 1.87
CA ALA A 25 -6.23 -3.81 0.82
C ALA A 25 -5.46 -4.28 -0.44
N ASN A 26 -5.68 -3.58 -1.56
CA ASN A 26 -4.99 -3.84 -2.83
C ASN A 26 -3.84 -2.87 -3.12
N ILE A 27 -3.59 -1.91 -2.23
CA ILE A 27 -2.51 -0.93 -2.36
C ILE A 27 -1.75 -0.92 -1.04
N GLY A 28 -0.42 -1.06 -1.10
CA GLY A 28 0.45 -1.05 0.08
C GLY A 28 1.80 -0.41 -0.19
N MET A 29 2.35 0.25 0.82
CA MET A 29 3.70 0.81 0.79
C MET A 29 4.70 -0.20 1.34
N TRP A 30 5.78 -0.49 0.62
CA TRP A 30 6.83 -1.37 1.12
C TRP A 30 7.71 -0.64 2.14
N ASN A 31 7.84 -1.17 3.36
CA ASN A 31 8.70 -0.59 4.40
C ASN A 31 10.08 -1.29 4.55
N GLY A 32 10.36 -2.31 3.74
CA GLY A 32 11.56 -3.16 3.84
C GLY A 32 11.29 -4.55 4.41
N GLU A 33 10.15 -4.75 5.07
CA GLU A 33 9.76 -6.01 5.72
C GLU A 33 8.34 -6.43 5.35
N ASP A 34 7.39 -5.49 5.43
CA ASP A 34 5.96 -5.65 5.20
C ASP A 34 5.42 -4.58 4.24
N PHE A 35 4.24 -4.85 3.68
CA PHE A 35 3.40 -3.83 3.07
C PHE A 35 2.56 -3.15 4.15
N LEU A 36 2.68 -1.83 4.25
CA LEU A 36 1.80 -0.99 5.05
C LEU A 36 0.56 -0.64 4.25
N VAL A 37 -0.60 -1.10 4.71
CA VAL A 37 -1.89 -0.90 4.04
C VAL A 37 -2.86 -0.13 4.92
N LEU A 38 -3.68 0.73 4.31
CA LEU A 38 -4.78 1.40 5.01
C LEU A 38 -6.01 0.49 5.02
N ALA A 39 -6.49 0.15 6.22
CA ALA A 39 -7.63 -0.73 6.39
C ALA A 39 -8.40 -0.44 7.68
N GLU A 40 -9.63 -0.95 7.78
CA GLU A 40 -10.37 -0.96 9.03
C GLU A 40 -9.64 -1.83 10.07
N VAL A 41 -9.32 -1.22 11.21
CA VAL A 41 -8.83 -1.88 12.43
C VAL A 41 -9.93 -1.88 13.47
N GLY A 42 -10.10 -3.02 14.14
CA GLY A 42 -10.95 -3.10 15.33
C GLY A 42 -10.15 -2.68 16.55
N GLN A 43 -10.67 -1.72 17.31
CA GLN A 43 -10.15 -1.34 18.61
C GLN A 43 -11.10 -1.84 19.69
N LYS A 44 -10.57 -2.60 20.66
CA LYS A 44 -11.35 -3.04 21.82
C LYS A 44 -11.57 -1.83 22.74
N VAL A 45 -12.83 -1.53 23.03
CA VAL A 45 -13.22 -0.35 23.83
C VAL A 45 -13.75 -0.71 25.22
N GLY A 46 -13.88 -2.00 25.53
CA GLY A 46 -14.26 -2.46 26.86
C GLY A 46 -14.05 -3.97 27.05
N PRO A 47 -14.35 -4.52 28.25
CA PRO A 47 -14.09 -5.91 28.60
C PRO A 47 -14.99 -6.93 27.87
N GLY A 48 -16.16 -6.50 27.38
CA GLY A 48 -17.16 -7.36 26.76
C GLY A 48 -16.72 -7.95 25.41
N PRO A 49 -17.26 -9.13 25.02
CA PRO A 49 -16.88 -9.81 23.79
C PRO A 49 -17.28 -9.05 22.50
N ARG A 50 -18.22 -8.11 22.59
CA ARG A 50 -18.74 -7.32 21.47
C ARG A 50 -18.31 -5.85 21.50
N GLU A 51 -17.45 -5.46 22.42
CA GLU A 51 -17.05 -4.07 22.63
C GLU A 51 -15.85 -3.72 21.75
N TRP A 52 -16.12 -3.65 20.45
CA TRP A 52 -15.15 -3.27 19.42
C TRP A 52 -15.70 -2.13 18.57
N VAL A 53 -14.87 -1.12 18.34
CA VAL A 53 -15.16 -0.03 17.41
C VAL A 53 -14.20 -0.15 16.23
N LYS A 54 -14.71 0.10 15.03
CA LYS A 54 -13.88 0.14 13.82
C LYS A 54 -13.35 1.55 13.61
N SER A 55 -12.07 1.66 13.29
CA SER A 55 -11.44 2.89 12.83
C SER A 55 -10.51 2.59 11.65
N TRP A 56 -10.18 3.61 10.86
CA TRP A 56 -9.16 3.49 9.83
C TRP A 56 -7.76 3.54 10.47
N GLY A 57 -6.87 2.65 10.03
CA GLY A 57 -5.50 2.63 10.49
C GLY A 57 -4.59 1.87 9.53
N VAL A 58 -3.31 1.82 9.89
CA VAL A 58 -2.29 1.11 9.13
C VAL A 58 -2.19 -0.34 9.64
N LYS A 59 -2.34 -1.31 8.74
CA LYS A 59 -2.02 -2.72 8.99
C LYS A 59 -0.76 -3.11 8.24
N ARG A 60 -0.05 -4.10 8.79
CA ARG A 60 1.10 -4.74 8.15
C ARG A 60 0.64 -6.00 7.44
N GLU A 61 1.07 -6.15 6.19
CA GLU A 61 0.86 -7.35 5.41
C GLU A 61 2.19 -7.88 4.87
N PRO A 62 2.65 -9.05 5.35
CA PRO A 62 3.91 -9.59 4.90
C PRO A 62 3.85 -9.96 3.41
N TYR A 63 5.00 -9.85 2.75
CA TYR A 63 5.17 -10.29 1.36
C TYR A 63 4.74 -11.75 1.19
N PHE A 64 3.89 -12.01 0.20
CA PHE A 64 3.35 -13.35 -0.07
C PHE A 64 4.43 -14.31 -0.58
N GLN A 65 4.51 -15.46 0.07
CA GLN A 65 5.38 -16.60 -0.23
C GLN A 65 4.57 -17.89 -0.10
N ALA A 66 5.10 -19.00 -0.61
CA ALA A 66 4.41 -20.29 -0.56
C ALA A 66 4.14 -20.78 0.88
N ASP A 67 4.98 -20.37 1.83
CA ASP A 67 4.96 -20.76 3.25
C ASP A 67 4.32 -19.70 4.16
N GLY A 68 3.95 -18.52 3.64
CA GLY A 68 3.37 -17.46 4.46
C GLY A 68 3.20 -16.11 3.77
N GLY A 69 2.79 -15.11 4.55
CA GLY A 69 2.49 -13.76 4.04
C GLY A 69 1.17 -13.68 3.26
N CYS A 70 0.76 -12.45 2.92
CA CYS A 70 -0.55 -12.23 2.31
C CYS A 70 -0.59 -11.16 1.22
N PHE A 71 0.40 -10.28 1.12
CA PHE A 71 0.41 -9.25 0.08
C PHE A 71 1.26 -9.67 -1.12
N GLN A 72 0.63 -9.74 -2.28
CA GLN A 72 1.24 -10.09 -3.55
C GLN A 72 1.33 -8.84 -4.45
N PRO A 73 2.50 -8.19 -4.60
CA PRO A 73 2.67 -7.00 -5.42
C PRO A 73 2.74 -7.33 -6.91
N PHE A 74 2.06 -6.57 -7.77
CA PHE A 74 2.04 -6.79 -9.22
C PHE A 74 2.53 -5.59 -10.04
N LYS A 75 2.35 -4.38 -9.51
CA LYS A 75 2.74 -3.15 -10.21
C LYS A 75 3.17 -2.09 -9.20
N MET A 76 4.31 -1.46 -9.43
CA MET A 76 4.67 -0.24 -8.68
C MET A 76 3.73 0.88 -9.11
N VAL A 77 3.15 1.56 -8.13
CA VAL A 77 2.34 2.76 -8.36
C VAL A 77 3.29 3.95 -8.35
N ASP A 78 3.37 4.64 -9.47
CA ASP A 78 3.95 5.96 -9.48
C ASP A 78 2.95 6.95 -8.86
N MET A 79 3.27 7.43 -7.67
CA MET A 79 2.47 8.42 -6.94
C MET A 79 2.82 9.85 -7.38
N GLY A 80 3.70 10.00 -8.37
CA GLY A 80 4.24 11.30 -8.75
C GLY A 80 5.21 11.85 -7.72
N THR A 81 5.66 13.07 -7.96
CA THR A 81 6.53 13.83 -7.05
C THR A 81 5.73 14.98 -6.44
N VAL A 82 5.77 15.11 -5.11
CA VAL A 82 5.30 16.32 -4.44
C VAL A 82 6.37 17.39 -4.64
N SER A 83 6.13 18.34 -5.54
CA SER A 83 7.09 19.40 -5.90
C SER A 83 6.91 20.69 -5.10
N VAL A 84 5.88 20.78 -4.25
CA VAL A 84 5.54 21.99 -3.49
C VAL A 84 5.76 21.81 -1.99
N PRO A 85 6.04 22.90 -1.24
CA PRO A 85 6.06 22.85 0.22
C PRO A 85 4.73 22.33 0.76
N GLN A 86 4.78 21.37 1.69
CA GLN A 86 3.58 20.85 2.35
C GLN A 86 2.89 22.00 3.11
N GLY A 87 1.57 22.13 2.99
CA GLY A 87 0.80 23.14 3.71
C GLY A 87 0.74 22.86 5.22
N GLU A 88 0.18 23.79 6.00
CA GLU A 88 -0.11 23.55 7.43
C GLU A 88 -0.99 22.29 7.57
N GLY A 89 -0.47 21.25 8.24
CA GLY A 89 -1.15 19.94 8.36
C GLY A 89 -0.57 18.82 7.48
N GLY A 90 0.47 19.09 6.68
CA GLY A 90 1.24 18.05 5.99
C GLY A 90 0.62 17.50 4.70
N TYR A 91 -0.45 18.14 4.19
CA TYR A 91 -1.01 17.80 2.88
C TYR A 91 -0.26 18.50 1.74
N ALA A 92 -0.04 17.76 0.65
CA ALA A 92 0.50 18.31 -0.58
C ALA A 92 -0.58 19.16 -1.28
N LEU A 93 -0.23 20.39 -1.67
CA LEU A 93 -1.12 21.29 -2.40
C LEU A 93 -1.13 20.99 -3.90
N GLU A 94 -0.07 20.36 -4.41
CA GLU A 94 0.09 20.01 -5.82
C GLU A 94 0.90 18.70 -5.92
N MET A 95 0.54 17.85 -6.88
CA MET A 95 1.26 16.63 -7.23
C MET A 95 1.45 16.58 -8.75
N SER A 96 2.67 16.32 -9.21
CA SER A 96 2.96 16.06 -10.61
C SER A 96 3.30 14.59 -10.81
N PHE A 97 2.79 14.00 -11.88
CA PHE A 97 3.11 12.62 -12.28
C PHE A 97 4.00 12.70 -13.52
N ASP A 98 5.06 11.90 -13.56
CA ASP A 98 5.88 11.78 -14.76
C ASP A 98 5.05 11.01 -15.80
N SER A 99 4.40 11.75 -16.70
CA SER A 99 3.74 11.16 -17.87
C SER A 99 4.81 10.62 -18.81
N SER A 100 5.22 9.36 -18.61
CA SER A 100 5.81 8.59 -19.70
C SER A 100 4.77 8.52 -20.81
N PRO A 101 5.06 8.95 -22.05
CA PRO A 101 4.11 8.81 -23.13
C PRO A 101 3.79 7.33 -23.27
N GLU A 102 2.51 6.96 -23.12
CA GLU A 102 2.05 5.65 -23.58
C GLU A 102 2.47 5.53 -25.04
N SER A 103 3.39 4.61 -25.32
CA SER A 103 3.65 4.19 -26.68
C SER A 103 2.37 3.49 -27.14
N GLY A 104 1.52 4.25 -27.83
CA GLY A 104 0.21 3.79 -28.27
C GLY A 104 0.28 2.61 -29.24
N PRO A 105 -0.85 1.95 -29.51
CA PRO A 105 -1.00 1.10 -30.68
C PRO A 105 -0.97 1.89 -31.99
#